data_AF-A0A0C2G0G6-F1
#
_entry.id   AF-A0A0C2G0G6-F1
#
_cell.length_a   1.000
_cell.length_b   1.000
_cell.length_c   1.000
_cell.angle_alpha   90.00
_cell.angle_beta   90.00
_cell.angle_gamma   90.00
#
_symmetry.space_group_name_H-M   'P 1'
#
loop_
_entity.id
_entity.type
_entity.pdbx_description
1 polymer ?
#
loop_
_entity_poly.entity_id
_entity_poly.type
_entity_poly.pdbx_seq_one_letter_code
_entity_poly.pdbx_strand_id
1 'polypeptide(L)'
;MKVGFAIKPKTPVDRVLPYANKIDMALIMTVEPGFGGQKFMGDMMDKVRTLRKANPVLNIQVDGGISASNIQNLLKKGRALHCCAYTSLTTHL
;
A
#
# COMPACT_ATOMS: atom_id res chain seq x y z
N MET A 1 -4.09 -6.43 -20.53
CA MET A 1 -4.83 -5.49 -19.66
C MET A 1 -4.48 -5.84 -18.21
N LYS A 2 -4.16 -4.86 -17.35
CA LYS A 2 -3.84 -5.09 -15.93
C LYS A 2 -4.97 -4.56 -15.04
N VAL A 3 -5.28 -5.26 -13.96
CA VAL A 3 -6.35 -4.90 -13.00
C VAL A 3 -5.74 -4.56 -11.65
N GLY A 4 -6.10 -3.38 -11.13
CA GLY A 4 -5.62 -2.89 -9.84
C GLY A 4 -6.75 -2.45 -8.93
N PHE A 5 -6.65 -2.73 -7.63
CA PHE A 5 -7.59 -2.25 -6.61
C PHE A 5 -6.93 -1.17 -5.75
N ALA A 6 -7.62 -0.04 -5.55
CA ALA A 6 -7.24 0.97 -4.58
C ALA A 6 -8.11 0.84 -3.32
N ILE A 7 -7.48 0.72 -2.16
CA ILE A 7 -8.15 0.46 -0.88
C ILE A 7 -7.90 1.65 0.06
N LYS A 8 -8.97 2.40 0.33
CA LYS A 8 -8.95 3.49 1.31
C LYS A 8 -8.87 2.98 2.75
N PRO A 9 -8.50 3.81 3.75
CA PRO A 9 -8.32 3.36 5.13
C PRO A 9 -9.57 2.72 5.74
N LYS A 10 -10.75 3.29 5.47
CA LYS A 10 -12.03 2.77 6.02
C LYS A 10 -12.58 1.52 5.31
N THR A 11 -11.96 1.06 4.22
CA THR A 11 -12.39 -0.15 3.52
C THR A 11 -11.70 -1.37 4.14
N PRO A 12 -12.45 -2.36 4.66
CA PRO A 12 -11.88 -3.61 5.17
C PRO A 12 -11.18 -4.39 4.07
N VAL A 13 -10.02 -4.96 4.36
CA VAL A 13 -9.25 -5.77 3.39
C VAL A 13 -9.97 -7.07 3.02
N ASP A 14 -10.84 -7.57 3.89
CA ASP A 14 -11.61 -8.80 3.67
C ASP A 14 -12.53 -8.73 2.45
N ARG A 15 -12.96 -7.53 2.06
CA ARG A 15 -13.74 -7.29 0.84
C ARG A 15 -12.92 -7.57 -0.43
N VAL A 16 -11.59 -7.46 -0.33
CA VAL A 16 -10.65 -7.61 -1.45
C VAL A 16 -10.03 -9.00 -1.50
N LEU A 17 -9.93 -9.69 -0.36
CA LEU A 17 -9.35 -11.04 -0.27
C LEU A 17 -9.87 -12.04 -1.32
N PRO A 18 -11.19 -12.12 -1.63
CA PRO A 18 -11.70 -13.04 -2.65
C PRO A 18 -11.14 -12.79 -4.07
N TYR A 19 -10.61 -11.59 -4.31
CA TYR A 19 -10.09 -11.14 -5.60
C TYR A 19 -8.56 -11.08 -5.63
N ALA A 20 -7.87 -11.41 -4.53
CA ALA A 20 -6.41 -11.27 -4.42
C ALA A 20 -5.62 -12.06 -5.48
N ASN A 21 -6.19 -13.14 -6.02
CA ASN A 21 -5.61 -13.96 -7.10
C ASN A 21 -6.10 -13.56 -8.50
N LYS A 22 -6.95 -12.55 -8.60
CA LYS A 22 -7.56 -12.07 -9.86
C LYS A 22 -7.11 -10.66 -10.24
N ILE A 23 -6.31 -10.02 -9.40
CA ILE A 23 -5.78 -8.68 -9.60
C ILE A 23 -4.26 -8.75 -9.76
N ASP A 24 -3.72 -7.85 -10.58
CA ASP A 24 -2.28 -7.74 -10.79
C ASP A 24 -1.62 -6.87 -9.72
N MET A 25 -2.41 -5.96 -9.10
CA MET A 25 -1.91 -4.97 -8.14
C MET A 25 -2.96 -4.56 -7.10
N ALA A 26 -2.51 -4.27 -5.87
CA ALA A 26 -3.31 -3.62 -4.84
C ALA A 26 -2.59 -2.37 -4.31
N LEU A 27 -3.26 -1.22 -4.31
CA LEU A 27 -2.79 0.04 -3.74
C LEU A 27 -3.48 0.27 -2.39
N ILE A 28 -2.69 0.36 -1.32
CA ILE A 28 -3.16 0.63 0.04
C ILE A 28 -2.92 2.09 0.36
N MET A 29 -4.00 2.83 0.57
CA MET A 29 -3.91 4.21 1.04
C MET A 29 -3.65 4.23 2.54
N THR A 30 -2.67 5.04 2.95
CA THR A 30 -2.21 5.19 4.34
C THR A 30 -2.45 6.60 4.88
N VAL A 31 -3.33 7.32 4.18
CA VAL A 31 -3.99 8.57 4.56
C VAL A 31 -5.40 8.55 3.96
N GLU A 32 -6.30 9.41 4.43
CA GLU A 32 -7.61 9.55 3.78
C GLU A 32 -7.47 10.23 2.41
N PRO A 33 -8.16 9.76 1.36
CA PRO A 33 -8.15 10.42 0.06
C PRO A 33 -8.68 11.85 0.16
N GLY A 34 -8.05 12.77 -0.59
CA GLY A 34 -8.52 14.15 -0.75
C GLY A 34 -7.41 15.17 -0.58
N PHE A 35 -6.75 15.19 0.59
CA PHE A 35 -5.78 16.23 0.95
C PHE A 35 -4.35 15.69 1.15
N GLY A 36 -3.35 16.42 0.67
CA GLY A 36 -1.94 16.15 0.94
C GLY A 36 -1.50 16.58 2.35
N GLY A 37 -0.35 16.09 2.82
CA GLY A 37 0.25 16.48 4.11
C GLY A 37 -0.29 15.74 5.34
N GLN A 38 -1.17 14.76 5.15
CA GLN A 38 -1.68 13.94 6.24
C GLN A 38 -0.61 12.98 6.79
N LYS A 39 -0.73 12.67 8.08
CA LYS A 39 0.19 11.76 8.79
C LYS A 39 -0.05 10.32 8.34
N PHE A 40 1.04 9.58 8.19
CA PHE A 40 1.04 8.16 7.87
C PHE A 40 0.27 7.33 8.92
N MET A 41 -0.67 6.52 8.42
CA MET A 41 -1.50 5.59 9.20
C MET A 41 -0.87 4.18 9.21
N GLY A 42 -0.09 3.87 10.26
CA GLY A 42 0.69 2.63 10.33
C GLY A 42 -0.13 1.34 10.53
N ASP A 43 -1.35 1.46 11.03
CA ASP A 43 -2.36 0.40 11.13
C ASP A 43 -2.78 -0.15 9.74
N MET A 44 -2.65 0.65 8.68
CA MET A 44 -2.93 0.19 7.32
C MET A 44 -1.95 -0.88 6.81
N MET A 45 -0.79 -1.02 7.45
CA MET A 45 0.18 -2.08 7.13
C MET A 45 -0.34 -3.48 7.44
N ASP A 46 -1.35 -3.61 8.31
CA ASP A 46 -2.02 -4.90 8.52
C ASP A 46 -2.72 -5.40 7.25
N LYS A 47 -3.25 -4.48 6.43
CA LYS A 47 -3.85 -4.85 5.13
C LYS A 47 -2.81 -5.39 4.16
N VAL A 48 -1.61 -4.80 4.15
CA VAL A 48 -0.47 -5.28 3.35
C VAL A 48 -0.09 -6.70 3.78
N ARG A 49 0.01 -6.94 5.10
CA ARG A 49 0.31 -8.28 5.64
C ARG A 49 -0.75 -9.30 5.23
N THR A 50 -2.02 -8.95 5.36
CA THR A 50 -3.15 -9.83 5.02
C THR A 50 -3.18 -10.17 3.53
N LEU A 51 -2.99 -9.20 2.64
CA LEU A 51 -2.92 -9.45 1.20
C LEU A 51 -1.69 -10.27 0.80
N ARG A 52 -0.52 -10.00 1.41
CA ARG A 52 0.71 -10.76 1.13
C ARG A 52 0.59 -12.22 1.57
N LYS A 53 -0.13 -12.51 2.67
CA LYS A 53 -0.44 -13.88 3.09
C LYS A 53 -1.35 -14.58 2.09
N ALA A 54 -2.34 -13.87 1.55
CA ALA A 54 -3.28 -14.43 0.58
C ALA A 54 -2.65 -14.67 -0.80
N ASN A 55 -1.78 -13.76 -1.24
CA ASN A 55 -1.04 -13.87 -2.49
C ASN A 55 0.40 -13.37 -2.32
N PRO A 56 1.38 -14.28 -2.14
CA PRO A 56 2.79 -13.94 -1.93
C PRO A 56 3.44 -13.16 -3.08
N VAL A 57 2.91 -13.26 -4.30
CA VAL A 57 3.47 -12.63 -5.50
C VAL A 57 2.70 -11.37 -5.96
N LEU A 58 1.62 -11.00 -5.26
CA LEU A 58 0.84 -9.80 -5.60
C LEU A 58 1.68 -8.53 -5.52
N ASN A 59 1.57 -7.65 -6.51
CA ASN A 59 2.19 -6.34 -6.43
C ASN A 59 1.38 -5.46 -5.47
N ILE A 60 1.98 -5.10 -4.33
CA ILE A 60 1.31 -4.26 -3.33
C ILE A 60 2.02 -2.91 -3.29
N GLN A 61 1.24 -1.85 -3.45
CA GLN A 61 1.69 -0.48 -3.34
C GLN A 61 1.12 0.16 -2.08
N VAL A 62 1.88 1.11 -1.53
CA VAL A 62 1.43 1.97 -0.42
C VAL A 62 1.52 3.41 -0.88
N ASP A 63 0.48 4.18 -0.60
CA ASP A 63 0.36 5.59 -0.98
C ASP A 63 -0.15 6.43 0.21
N GLY A 64 0.38 7.64 0.34
CA GLY A 64 0.06 8.59 1.41
C GLY A 64 1.10 8.66 2.54
N GLY A 65 1.46 9.87 2.96
CA GLY A 65 2.25 10.08 4.19
C GLY A 65 3.67 9.48 4.19
N ILE A 66 4.20 9.06 3.05
CA ILE A 66 5.55 8.47 2.95
C ILE A 66 6.60 9.58 2.95
N SER A 67 7.64 9.39 3.75
CA SER A 67 8.78 10.29 3.89
C SER A 67 10.07 9.51 4.12
N ALA A 68 11.22 10.20 4.04
CA ALA A 68 12.53 9.58 4.26
C ALA A 68 12.65 8.88 5.63
N SER A 69 11.91 9.33 6.64
CA SER A 69 11.95 8.74 7.99
C SER A 69 11.18 7.42 8.11
N ASN A 70 10.19 7.16 7.25
CA ASN A 70 9.36 5.94 7.34
C ASN A 70 9.57 4.94 6.21
N ILE A 71 10.17 5.36 5.08
CA ILE A 71 10.37 4.51 3.91
C ILE A 71 11.15 3.22 4.22
N GLN A 72 12.21 3.30 5.03
CA GLN A 72 12.98 2.11 5.41
C GLN A 72 12.16 1.12 6.24
N ASN A 73 11.30 1.63 7.12
CA ASN A 73 10.44 0.78 7.94
C ASN A 73 9.35 0.10 7.08
N LEU A 74 8.82 0.82 6.09
CA LEU A 74 7.85 0.30 5.13
C LEU A 74 8.44 -0.82 4.26
N LEU A 75 9.61 -0.60 3.70
CA LEU A 75 10.33 -1.59 2.89
C LEU A 75 10.67 -2.86 3.71
N LYS A 76 11.03 -2.71 4.98
CA LYS A 76 11.26 -3.86 5.89
C LYS A 76 9.97 -4.61 6.22
N LYS A 77 8.86 -3.91 6.39
CA LYS A 77 7.56 -4.49 6.78
C LYS A 77 6.81 -5.15 5.62
N GLY A 78 7.06 -4.71 4.39
CA GLY A 78 6.45 -5.28 3.19
C GLY A 78 7.52 -5.88 2.28
N ARG A 79 7.75 -7.19 2.38
CA ARG A 79 8.47 -7.94 1.34
C ARG A 79 7.70 -7.73 0.02
N ALA A 80 8.33 -7.07 -0.97
CA ALA A 80 7.73 -6.60 -2.23
C ALA A 80 6.67 -5.48 -2.09
N LEU A 81 6.99 -4.41 -1.36
CA LEU A 81 6.19 -3.18 -1.32
C LEU A 81 6.78 -2.12 -2.27
N HIS A 82 6.03 -1.70 -3.29
CA HIS A 82 6.37 -0.49 -4.05
C HIS A 82 5.73 0.72 -3.36
N CYS A 83 6.54 1.58 -2.75
CA CYS A 83 6.06 2.83 -2.18
C CYS A 83 5.87 3.86 -3.30
N CYS A 84 4.63 4.31 -3.54
CA CYS A 84 4.37 5.51 -4.32
C CYS A 84 4.35 6.69 -3.34
N ALA A 85 5.41 7.50 -3.30
CA ALA A 85 5.40 8.74 -2.53
C ALA A 85 5.40 9.95 -3.45
N TYR A 86 4.43 10.83 -3.26
CA TYR A 86 4.34 12.12 -3.96
C TYR A 86 5.40 13.13 -3.49
N THR A 87 5.98 12.93 -2.29
CA THR A 87 6.79 13.96 -1.62
C THR A 87 8.30 13.70 -1.54
N SER A 88 8.81 12.51 -1.85
CA SER A 88 10.25 12.24 -1.65
C SER A 88 10.90 11.14 -2.50
N LEU A 89 10.23 10.60 -3.52
CA LEU A 89 10.71 9.39 -4.22
C LEU A 89 11.32 9.62 -5.61
N THR A 90 11.50 10.86 -6.05
CA THR A 90 12.19 11.18 -7.31
C THR A 90 13.70 10.96 -7.28
N THR A 91 14.29 10.49 -6.17
CA THR A 91 15.76 10.41 -6.03
C THR A 91 16.35 9.01 -5.92
N HIS A 92 15.55 7.94 -5.77
CA HIS A 92 16.08 6.58 -5.53
C HIS A 92 15.31 5.44 -6.23
N LEU A 93 14.72 5.70 -7.40
CA LEU A 93 14.30 4.64 -8.33
C LEU A 93 15.30 4.53 -9.48
#